data_AF-A0A183TE36-F1
#
_entry.id   AF-A0A183TE36-F1
#
_cell.length_a   1.000
_cell.length_b   1.000
_cell.length_c   1.000
_cell.angle_alpha   90.00
_cell.angle_beta   90.00
_cell.angle_gamma   90.00
#
_symmetry.space_group_name_H-M   'P 1'
#
loop_
_entity.id
_entity.type
_entity.pdbx_description
1 polymer ?
#
loop_
_entity_poly.entity_id
_entity_poly.type
_entity_poly.pdbx_seq_one_letter_code
_entity_poly.pdbx_strand_id
1 'polypeptide(L)'
;MVVEGGVNILVVEYGYSDDSGPSPEKQLNSDDIGRTYTVEMRNIAGTEKRLAARRLKRKDEKRRRRERDALITRDPTLYQERSKFAQQFCRAYGANKSSPDPFSLHLTNFSMESALGVCCRQKCSGFENYKIGFHSLSPTMAFPTSKLVYLSPDAQSPLLDLETDTIYVIGGLVDENVRRGASLAAANDIAIESARLPLEKFGPQGWGAANKTKSSALPINIVLSILLSYRQHKDWRKAFETNLPRRFQR
;
A
#
# COMPACT_ATOMS: atom_id res chain seq x y z
N MET A 1 14.06 -19.20 -11.89
CA MET A 1 13.18 -20.12 -11.15
C MET A 1 11.85 -19.41 -10.94
N VAL A 2 10.91 -19.66 -11.83
CA VAL A 2 9.52 -19.22 -11.71
C VAL A 2 8.81 -20.32 -10.93
N VAL A 3 8.29 -19.98 -9.75
CA VAL A 3 7.50 -20.94 -8.99
C VAL A 3 6.07 -20.87 -9.54
N GLU A 4 5.69 -21.87 -10.32
CA GLU A 4 4.30 -22.15 -10.65
C GLU A 4 3.56 -22.54 -9.37
N GLY A 5 2.73 -21.62 -8.89
CA GLY A 5 1.83 -21.76 -7.76
C GLY A 5 1.01 -20.49 -7.71
N GLY A 6 -0.33 -20.61 -7.75
CA GLY A 6 -1.25 -19.47 -7.91
C GLY A 6 -0.91 -18.32 -6.96
N VAL A 7 -0.49 -17.20 -7.53
CA VAL A 7 -0.06 -16.03 -6.75
C VAL A 7 -1.30 -15.26 -6.32
N ASN A 8 -1.52 -15.16 -5.01
CA ASN A 8 -2.55 -14.28 -4.48
C ASN A 8 -2.09 -12.83 -4.65
N ILE A 9 -2.91 -12.05 -5.35
CA ILE A 9 -2.65 -10.62 -5.62
C ILE A 9 -3.48 -9.80 -4.64
N LEU A 10 -2.84 -8.83 -3.98
CA LEU A 10 -3.55 -7.87 -3.14
C LEU A 10 -3.61 -6.52 -3.83
N VAL A 11 -4.82 -6.10 -4.16
CA VAL A 11 -5.07 -4.80 -4.79
C VAL A 11 -5.51 -3.83 -3.71
N VAL A 12 -4.84 -2.69 -3.59
CA VAL A 12 -5.32 -1.59 -2.76
C VAL A 12 -5.85 -0.49 -3.67
N GLU A 13 -7.13 -0.16 -3.54
CA GLU A 13 -7.84 0.80 -4.39
C GLU A 13 -8.08 2.12 -3.64
N TYR A 14 -7.73 3.28 -4.22
CA TYR A 14 -8.01 4.60 -3.64
C TYR A 14 -9.01 5.38 -4.51
N GLY A 15 -10.00 6.03 -3.88
CA GLY A 15 -11.06 6.79 -4.57
C GLY A 15 -10.54 8.01 -5.36
N TYR A 16 -11.08 8.20 -6.56
CA TYR A 16 -10.52 9.01 -7.65
C TYR A 16 -10.97 10.49 -7.68
N SER A 17 -10.09 11.38 -8.16
CA SER A 17 -10.38 12.47 -9.11
C SER A 17 -9.07 12.97 -9.74
N ASP A 18 -8.94 12.66 -11.03
CA ASP A 18 -8.10 13.18 -12.13
C ASP A 18 -6.71 13.79 -11.87
N ASP A 19 -5.68 13.25 -12.55
CA ASP A 19 -5.01 13.90 -13.70
C ASP A 19 -3.90 12.98 -14.26
N SER A 20 -3.64 13.09 -15.57
CA SER A 20 -2.85 12.19 -16.42
C SER A 20 -1.50 12.79 -16.81
N GLY A 21 -0.46 11.95 -16.98
CA GLY A 21 0.79 12.38 -17.64
C GLY A 21 1.99 11.41 -17.51
N PRO A 22 2.85 11.24 -18.54
CA PRO A 22 3.69 10.05 -18.73
C PRO A 22 5.17 10.16 -18.27
N SER A 23 5.84 9.00 -18.16
CA SER A 23 7.32 8.83 -18.09
C SER A 23 7.97 8.71 -19.48
N PRO A 24 9.29 8.96 -19.62
CA PRO A 24 10.17 7.83 -20.01
C PRO A 24 11.63 7.84 -19.48
N GLU A 25 12.13 6.60 -19.32
CA GLU A 25 13.41 5.95 -19.65
C GLU A 25 14.83 6.54 -19.45
N LYS A 26 15.73 5.60 -19.16
CA LYS A 26 17.18 5.66 -18.88
C LYS A 26 18.04 5.74 -20.16
N GLN A 27 19.31 6.15 -20.01
CA GLN A 27 20.43 5.56 -20.74
C GLN A 27 21.77 5.69 -19.99
N LEU A 28 22.68 4.76 -20.29
CA LEU A 28 23.93 4.39 -19.61
C LEU A 28 25.13 4.49 -20.59
N ASN A 29 26.36 4.63 -20.05
CA ASN A 29 27.73 4.35 -20.56
C ASN A 29 28.68 5.57 -20.47
N SER A 30 30.01 5.45 -20.34
CA SER A 30 30.98 4.36 -20.04
C SER A 30 32.36 5.03 -19.80
N ASP A 31 33.16 4.47 -18.89
CA ASP A 31 34.64 4.19 -18.87
C ASP A 31 35.63 5.13 -19.60
N ASP A 32 36.91 5.36 -19.24
CA ASP A 32 37.88 5.06 -18.16
C ASP A 32 39.19 5.79 -18.65
N ILE A 33 40.16 6.36 -17.89
CA ILE A 33 41.36 5.78 -17.25
C ILE A 33 42.29 6.95 -16.82
N GLY A 34 43.02 6.82 -15.69
CA GLY A 34 44.30 7.55 -15.47
C GLY A 34 44.61 7.94 -14.02
N ARG A 35 45.43 7.13 -13.31
CA ARG A 35 46.00 7.43 -11.97
C ARG A 35 47.44 7.96 -12.21
N THR A 36 47.91 9.08 -11.66
CA THR A 36 48.34 9.22 -10.25
C THR A 36 48.53 10.71 -9.89
N TYR A 37 47.43 11.44 -9.76
CA TYR A 37 47.31 12.72 -9.01
C TYR A 37 46.33 12.54 -7.83
N THR A 38 46.34 11.35 -7.23
CA THR A 38 45.09 10.62 -6.93
C THR A 38 44.60 10.60 -5.48
N VAL A 39 45.14 11.40 -4.57
CA VAL A 39 44.63 11.42 -3.18
C VAL A 39 44.02 12.77 -2.83
N GLU A 40 44.73 13.88 -3.04
CA GLU A 40 44.20 15.21 -2.75
C GLU A 40 43.12 15.66 -3.74
N MET A 41 43.32 15.46 -5.05
CA MET A 41 42.27 15.71 -6.05
C MET A 41 41.08 14.76 -5.88
N ARG A 42 41.27 13.53 -5.41
CA ARG A 42 40.15 12.63 -5.06
C ARG A 42 39.41 13.09 -3.80
N ASN A 43 40.12 13.66 -2.83
CA ASN A 43 39.51 14.23 -1.63
C ASN A 43 38.75 15.53 -1.97
N ILE A 44 39.30 16.40 -2.81
CA ILE A 44 38.65 17.64 -3.28
C ILE A 44 37.49 17.33 -4.22
N ALA A 45 37.67 16.48 -5.23
CA ALA A 45 36.57 16.04 -6.10
C ALA A 45 35.51 15.24 -5.31
N GLY A 46 35.92 14.48 -4.29
CA GLY A 46 35.03 13.78 -3.37
C GLY A 46 34.25 14.74 -2.45
N THR A 47 34.88 15.81 -1.95
CA THR A 47 34.20 16.84 -1.16
C THR A 47 33.27 17.68 -2.03
N GLU A 48 33.66 18.05 -3.25
CA GLU A 48 32.82 18.73 -4.24
C GLU A 48 31.62 17.87 -4.65
N LYS A 49 31.82 16.59 -4.97
CA LYS A 49 30.72 15.65 -5.23
C LYS A 49 29.78 15.54 -4.03
N ARG A 50 30.30 15.46 -2.80
CA ARG A 50 29.49 15.47 -1.58
C ARG A 50 28.75 16.79 -1.39
N LEU A 51 29.37 17.93 -1.69
CA LEU A 51 28.76 19.26 -1.61
C LEU A 51 27.64 19.41 -2.65
N ALA A 52 27.88 18.97 -3.89
CA ALA A 52 26.92 18.95 -4.98
C ALA A 52 25.73 18.04 -4.65
N ALA A 53 25.97 16.82 -4.16
CA ALA A 53 24.93 15.91 -3.69
C ALA A 53 24.12 16.51 -2.54
N ARG A 54 24.76 17.21 -1.59
CA ARG A 54 24.08 17.93 -0.50
C ARG A 54 23.23 19.09 -1.04
N ARG A 55 23.73 19.86 -2.01
CA ARG A 55 22.98 20.95 -2.67
C ARG A 55 21.76 20.42 -3.41
N LEU A 56 21.91 19.31 -4.14
CA LEU A 56 20.80 18.65 -4.84
C LEU A 56 19.75 18.13 -3.85
N LYS A 57 20.17 17.41 -2.80
CA LYS A 57 19.27 16.96 -1.72
C LYS A 57 18.50 18.11 -1.09
N ARG A 58 19.15 19.24 -0.81
CA ARG A 58 18.49 20.45 -0.28
C ARG A 58 17.50 21.07 -1.26
N LYS A 59 17.81 21.10 -2.57
CA LYS A 59 16.88 21.59 -3.60
C LYS A 59 15.65 20.68 -3.71
N ASP A 60 15.84 19.37 -3.73
CA ASP A 60 14.76 18.38 -3.77
C ASP A 60 13.89 18.44 -2.52
N GLU A 61 14.50 18.56 -1.34
CA GLU A 61 13.77 18.71 -0.07
C GLU A 61 12.92 19.99 -0.07
N LYS A 62 13.46 21.12 -0.52
CA LYS A 62 12.70 22.36 -0.68
C LYS A 62 11.55 22.21 -1.67
N ARG A 63 11.76 21.52 -2.80
CA ARG A 63 10.72 21.23 -3.80
C ARG A 63 9.60 20.39 -3.17
N ARG A 64 9.94 19.27 -2.51
CA ARG A 64 8.98 18.39 -1.84
C ARG A 64 8.19 19.11 -0.76
N ARG A 65 8.84 19.99 0.00
CA ARG A 65 8.17 20.82 1.02
C ARG A 65 7.13 21.75 0.40
N ARG A 66 7.47 22.44 -0.69
CA ARG A 66 6.53 23.33 -1.40
C ARG A 66 5.33 22.57 -1.96
N GLU A 67 5.58 21.43 -2.59
CA GLU A 67 4.52 20.57 -3.15
C GLU A 67 3.56 20.07 -2.05
N ARG A 68 4.12 19.64 -0.90
CA ARG A 68 3.33 19.27 0.28
C ARG A 68 2.49 20.43 0.79
N ASP A 69 3.11 21.58 1.01
CA ASP A 69 2.44 22.75 1.59
C ASP A 69 1.33 23.25 0.64
N ALA A 70 1.50 23.11 -0.68
CA ALA A 70 0.45 23.37 -1.68
C ALA A 70 -0.73 22.40 -1.58
N LEU A 71 -0.49 21.09 -1.42
CA LEU A 71 -1.56 20.09 -1.23
C LEU A 71 -2.35 20.34 0.06
N ILE A 72 -1.65 20.64 1.16
CA ILE A 72 -2.29 20.99 2.44
C ILE A 72 -3.17 22.23 2.28
N THR A 73 -2.68 23.25 1.58
CA THR A 73 -3.42 24.50 1.38
C THR A 73 -4.67 24.29 0.52
N ARG A 74 -4.60 23.41 -0.49
CA ARG A 74 -5.72 23.11 -1.40
C ARG A 74 -6.87 22.39 -0.70
N ASP A 75 -6.56 21.32 0.03
CA ASP A 75 -7.54 20.56 0.79
C ASP A 75 -6.87 19.87 2.00
N PRO A 76 -6.93 20.49 3.19
CA PRO A 76 -6.30 19.94 4.39
C PRO A 76 -6.86 18.58 4.79
N THR A 77 -8.16 18.37 4.60
CA THR A 77 -8.86 17.14 5.03
C THR A 77 -8.42 15.97 4.17
N LEU A 78 -8.52 16.13 2.85
CA LEU A 78 -8.11 15.11 1.89
C LEU A 78 -6.61 14.82 1.97
N TYR A 79 -5.77 15.83 2.22
CA TYR A 79 -4.34 15.59 2.47
C TYR A 79 -4.11 14.71 3.70
N GLN A 80 -4.84 14.93 4.80
CA GLN A 80 -4.72 14.11 6.01
C GLN A 80 -5.10 12.65 5.73
N GLU A 81 -6.18 12.40 5.00
CA GLU A 81 -6.60 11.06 4.59
C GLU A 81 -5.53 10.37 3.73
N ARG A 82 -5.02 11.04 2.70
CA ARG A 82 -3.93 10.55 1.84
C ARG A 82 -2.65 10.26 2.62
N SER A 83 -2.31 11.14 3.57
CA SER A 83 -1.15 10.96 4.45
C SER A 83 -1.32 9.76 5.38
N LYS A 84 -2.53 9.53 5.92
CA LYS A 84 -2.84 8.35 6.74
C LYS A 84 -2.79 7.07 5.90
N PHE A 85 -3.36 7.08 4.69
CA PHE A 85 -3.24 5.98 3.73
C PHE A 85 -1.77 5.64 3.48
N ALA A 86 -0.97 6.63 3.07
CA ALA A 86 0.45 6.42 2.74
C ALA A 86 1.22 5.81 3.91
N GLN A 87 0.93 6.24 5.15
CA GLN A 87 1.54 5.65 6.34
C GLN A 87 1.10 4.19 6.56
N GLN A 88 -0.18 3.88 6.40
CA GLN A 88 -0.67 2.50 6.51
C GLN A 88 -0.05 1.63 5.41
N PHE A 89 -0.04 2.09 4.16
CA PHE A 89 0.55 1.39 3.04
C PHE A 89 2.05 1.13 3.24
N CYS A 90 2.81 2.11 3.75
CA CYS A 90 4.23 1.94 4.07
C CYS A 90 4.47 0.78 5.04
N ARG A 91 3.65 0.69 6.09
CA ARG A 91 3.73 -0.37 7.10
C ARG A 91 3.33 -1.71 6.51
N ALA A 92 2.26 -1.72 5.70
CA ALA A 92 1.76 -2.89 5.00
C ALA A 92 2.84 -3.48 4.07
N TYR A 93 3.47 -2.64 3.25
CA TYR A 93 4.58 -3.06 2.39
C TYR A 93 5.78 -3.58 3.19
N GLY A 94 6.16 -2.91 4.28
CA GLY A 94 7.23 -3.37 5.16
C GLY A 94 6.98 -4.76 5.74
N ALA A 95 5.74 -5.04 6.17
CA ALA A 95 5.33 -6.36 6.65
C ALA A 95 5.36 -7.40 5.52
N ASN A 96 4.82 -7.07 4.34
CA ASN A 96 4.82 -7.96 3.18
C ASN A 96 6.25 -8.32 2.75
N LYS A 97 7.13 -7.32 2.63
CA LYS A 97 8.55 -7.52 2.25
C LYS A 97 9.29 -8.42 3.23
N SER A 98 8.90 -8.41 4.50
CA SER A 98 9.52 -9.22 5.56
C SER A 98 8.90 -10.61 5.70
N SER A 99 7.82 -10.90 4.97
CA SER A 99 7.13 -12.19 5.01
C SER A 99 7.95 -13.28 4.31
N PRO A 100 7.98 -14.52 4.83
CA PRO A 100 8.52 -15.68 4.11
C PRO A 100 7.76 -15.96 2.80
N ASP A 101 6.47 -15.68 2.78
CA ASP A 101 5.57 -15.89 1.64
C ASP A 101 4.78 -14.59 1.38
N PRO A 102 5.36 -13.63 0.63
CA PRO A 102 4.74 -12.34 0.37
C PRO A 102 3.61 -12.43 -0.67
N PHE A 103 2.64 -11.51 -0.58
CA PHE A 103 1.71 -11.25 -1.66
C PHE A 103 2.37 -10.42 -2.77
N SER A 104 1.91 -10.59 -4.01
CA SER A 104 2.14 -9.59 -5.05
C SER A 104 1.19 -8.41 -4.79
N LEU A 105 1.74 -7.26 -4.43
CA LEU A 105 0.95 -6.07 -4.11
C LEU A 105 0.78 -5.18 -5.35
N HIS A 106 -0.42 -4.65 -5.54
CA HIS A 106 -0.73 -3.72 -6.62
C HIS A 106 -1.56 -2.53 -6.09
N LEU A 107 -1.23 -1.33 -6.56
CA LEU A 107 -2.05 -0.13 -6.36
C LEU A 107 -2.84 0.14 -7.64
N THR A 108 -4.15 0.26 -7.54
CA THR A 108 -5.07 0.60 -8.64
C THR A 108 -5.68 1.98 -8.41
N ASN A 109 -6.22 2.58 -9.47
CA ASN A 109 -6.62 3.99 -9.47
C ASN A 109 -5.50 4.91 -8.94
N PHE A 110 -4.25 4.57 -9.28
CA PHE A 110 -3.06 5.20 -8.72
C PHE A 110 -2.10 5.66 -9.81
N SER A 111 -1.63 6.89 -9.68
CA SER A 111 -0.49 7.44 -10.43
C SER A 111 0.58 7.94 -9.47
N MET A 112 1.84 7.81 -9.87
CA MET A 112 2.97 8.36 -9.11
C MET A 112 2.90 9.88 -9.03
N GLU A 113 2.39 10.53 -10.06
CA GLU A 113 2.28 11.99 -10.19
C GLU A 113 1.10 12.54 -9.38
N SER A 114 0.15 11.69 -9.01
CA SER A 114 -1.01 12.07 -8.21
C SER A 114 -0.63 12.62 -6.82
N ALA A 115 -1.55 13.39 -6.21
CA ALA A 115 -1.40 13.86 -4.84
C ALA A 115 -1.20 12.72 -3.82
N LEU A 116 -1.79 11.55 -4.06
CA LEU A 116 -1.54 10.36 -3.25
C LEU A 116 -0.10 9.84 -3.45
N GLY A 117 0.38 9.80 -4.69
CA GLY A 117 1.76 9.44 -5.01
C GLY A 117 2.79 10.36 -4.36
N VAL A 118 2.49 11.67 -4.29
CA VAL A 118 3.27 12.64 -3.51
C VAL A 118 3.30 12.26 -2.02
N CYS A 119 2.14 11.99 -1.40
CA CYS A 119 2.09 11.54 0.00
C CYS A 119 2.89 10.25 0.23
N CYS A 120 2.77 9.27 -0.68
CA CYS A 120 3.52 8.02 -0.63
C CYS A 120 5.03 8.26 -0.70
N ARG A 121 5.55 9.06 -1.64
CA ARG A 121 6.99 9.39 -1.69
C ARG A 121 7.50 10.10 -0.43
N GLN A 122 6.64 10.88 0.22
CA GLN A 122 7.02 11.61 1.44
C GLN A 122 7.01 10.72 2.69
N LYS A 123 6.10 9.75 2.78
CA LYS A 123 5.96 8.87 3.95
C LYS A 123 6.74 7.57 3.83
N CYS A 124 6.82 7.02 2.62
CA CYS A 124 7.44 5.75 2.31
C CYS A 124 8.86 5.99 1.78
N SER A 125 9.88 5.73 2.60
CA SER A 125 11.27 5.86 2.15
C SER A 125 11.53 4.91 0.98
N GLY A 126 12.05 5.45 -0.12
CA GLY A 126 12.36 4.67 -1.33
C GLY A 126 11.14 4.11 -2.06
N PHE A 127 9.96 4.75 -1.93
CA PHE A 127 8.71 4.31 -2.57
C PHE A 127 8.84 3.96 -4.05
N GLU A 128 9.64 4.73 -4.80
CA GLU A 128 9.90 4.52 -6.23
C GLU A 128 10.58 3.16 -6.53
N ASN A 129 11.21 2.55 -5.53
CA ASN A 129 11.90 1.26 -5.63
C ASN A 129 11.08 0.10 -5.03
N TYR A 130 9.80 0.33 -4.71
CA TYR A 130 8.94 -0.73 -4.18
C TYR A 130 8.65 -1.75 -5.28
N LYS A 131 8.75 -3.04 -4.95
CA LYS A 131 8.43 -4.14 -5.88
C LYS A 131 6.93 -4.41 -5.87
N ILE A 132 6.16 -3.47 -6.41
CA ILE A 132 4.69 -3.52 -6.49
C ILE A 132 4.23 -3.08 -7.88
N GLY A 133 3.05 -3.54 -8.31
CA GLY A 133 2.43 -3.03 -9.53
C GLY A 133 1.72 -1.70 -9.28
N PHE A 134 1.85 -0.77 -10.23
CA PHE A 134 1.11 0.50 -10.21
C PHE A 134 0.20 0.55 -11.43
N HIS A 135 -1.08 0.82 -11.21
CA HIS A 135 -2.10 0.86 -12.25
C HIS A 135 -2.93 2.12 -12.11
N SER A 136 -3.03 2.90 -13.18
CA SER A 136 -3.92 4.07 -13.24
C SER A 136 -5.40 3.68 -13.35
N LEU A 137 -5.67 2.46 -13.80
CA LEU A 137 -7.02 1.91 -14.01
C LEU A 137 -7.58 1.25 -12.74
N SER A 138 -8.90 1.04 -12.74
CA SER A 138 -9.62 0.33 -11.68
C SER A 138 -9.23 -1.17 -11.62
N PRO A 139 -9.51 -1.86 -10.50
CA PRO A 139 -9.22 -3.29 -10.38
C PRO A 139 -9.82 -4.14 -11.50
N THR A 140 -11.07 -3.88 -11.90
CA THR A 140 -11.79 -4.63 -12.95
C THR A 140 -11.25 -4.37 -14.35
N MET A 141 -10.57 -3.26 -14.57
CA MET A 141 -9.91 -2.95 -15.85
C MET A 141 -8.48 -3.47 -15.89
N ALA A 142 -7.80 -3.57 -14.75
CA ALA A 142 -6.43 -4.06 -14.64
C ALA A 142 -6.32 -5.60 -14.52
N PHE A 143 -7.38 -6.27 -14.07
CA PHE A 143 -7.38 -7.70 -13.78
C PHE A 143 -8.69 -8.39 -14.19
N PRO A 144 -8.69 -9.71 -14.43
CA PRO A 144 -9.90 -10.46 -14.74
C PRO A 144 -10.92 -10.40 -13.60
N THR A 145 -12.11 -9.87 -13.88
CA THR A 145 -13.22 -9.72 -12.92
C THR A 145 -13.57 -11.02 -12.20
N SER A 146 -13.50 -12.16 -12.89
CA SER A 146 -13.80 -13.49 -12.34
C SER A 146 -12.82 -13.96 -11.25
N LYS A 147 -11.67 -13.28 -11.09
CA LYS A 147 -10.67 -13.59 -10.06
C LYS A 147 -10.71 -12.61 -8.89
N LEU A 148 -11.52 -11.55 -8.96
CA LEU A 148 -11.54 -10.49 -7.96
C LEU A 148 -12.52 -10.80 -6.83
N VAL A 149 -12.03 -10.69 -5.59
CA VAL A 149 -12.83 -10.74 -4.36
C VAL A 149 -12.56 -9.49 -3.54
N TYR A 150 -13.57 -8.66 -3.33
CA TYR A 150 -13.46 -7.43 -2.55
C TYR A 150 -13.62 -7.71 -1.05
N LEU A 151 -12.61 -7.35 -0.26
CA LEU A 151 -12.66 -7.46 1.19
C LEU A 151 -13.45 -6.29 1.78
N SER A 152 -14.60 -6.62 2.36
CA SER A 152 -15.48 -5.64 3.00
C SER A 152 -15.96 -6.18 4.34
N PRO A 153 -15.89 -5.37 5.42
CA PRO A 153 -16.41 -5.78 6.72
C PRO A 153 -17.92 -6.05 6.72
N ASP A 154 -18.65 -5.46 5.76
CA ASP A 154 -20.10 -5.57 5.63
C ASP A 154 -20.54 -6.68 4.65
N ALA A 155 -19.62 -7.42 4.03
CA ALA A 155 -19.94 -8.52 3.12
C ALA A 155 -20.65 -9.68 3.82
N GLN A 156 -21.55 -10.37 3.12
CA GLN A 156 -22.35 -11.47 3.66
C GLN A 156 -21.58 -12.78 3.81
N SER A 157 -20.59 -13.05 2.96
CA SER A 157 -19.80 -14.28 3.00
C SER A 157 -18.51 -14.08 3.81
N PRO A 158 -18.18 -14.97 4.77
CA PRO A 158 -16.88 -14.94 5.44
C PRO A 158 -15.79 -15.55 4.55
N LEU A 159 -14.60 -14.94 4.54
CA LEU A 159 -13.41 -15.49 3.92
C LEU A 159 -12.85 -16.61 4.80
N LEU A 160 -13.07 -17.87 4.43
CA LEU A 160 -12.68 -19.02 5.24
C LEU A 160 -11.31 -19.60 4.87
N ASP A 161 -10.86 -19.42 3.64
CA ASP A 161 -9.50 -19.75 3.17
C ASP A 161 -9.05 -18.73 2.12
N LEU A 162 -7.73 -18.71 1.86
CA LEU A 162 -7.14 -18.00 0.74
C LEU A 162 -6.96 -18.97 -0.42
N GLU A 163 -7.85 -18.85 -1.39
CA GLU A 163 -7.85 -19.62 -2.63
C GLU A 163 -6.66 -19.24 -3.50
N THR A 164 -6.12 -20.22 -4.20
CA THR A 164 -5.08 -20.00 -5.21
C THR A 164 -5.67 -19.34 -6.44
N ASP A 165 -4.91 -18.46 -7.10
CA ASP A 165 -5.34 -17.75 -8.32
C ASP A 165 -6.49 -16.73 -8.10
N THR A 166 -6.70 -16.35 -6.84
CA THR A 166 -7.68 -15.33 -6.43
C THR A 166 -6.98 -14.01 -6.07
N ILE A 167 -7.62 -12.90 -6.46
CA ILE A 167 -7.14 -11.54 -6.28
C ILE A 167 -8.02 -10.84 -5.24
N TYR A 168 -7.44 -10.52 -4.09
CA TYR A 168 -8.14 -9.89 -2.98
C TYR A 168 -7.99 -8.37 -3.05
N VAL A 169 -9.10 -7.64 -3.13
CA VAL A 169 -9.13 -6.18 -3.16
C VAL A 169 -9.38 -5.63 -1.75
N ILE A 170 -8.53 -4.71 -1.28
CA ILE A 170 -8.73 -3.96 -0.03
C ILE A 170 -9.00 -2.50 -0.38
N GLY A 171 -10.10 -1.96 0.13
CA GLY A 171 -10.38 -0.53 0.04
C GLY A 171 -9.31 0.32 0.74
N GLY A 172 -8.77 1.28 -0.01
CA GLY A 172 -7.77 2.25 0.42
C GLY A 172 -8.34 3.51 1.08
N LEU A 173 -9.66 3.56 1.30
CA LEU A 173 -10.31 4.71 1.92
C LEU A 173 -9.94 4.81 3.40
N VAL A 174 -9.31 5.92 3.78
CA VAL A 174 -8.99 6.25 5.18
C VAL A 174 -9.80 7.49 5.58
N ASP A 175 -11.10 7.30 5.75
CA ASP A 175 -12.02 8.33 6.27
C ASP A 175 -11.93 8.36 7.81
N GLU A 176 -12.06 9.54 8.43
CA GLU A 176 -12.20 9.66 9.89
C GLU A 176 -13.53 9.09 10.38
N ASN A 177 -14.55 9.10 9.51
CA ASN A 177 -15.82 8.45 9.73
C ASN A 177 -15.92 7.23 8.81
N VAL A 178 -15.72 6.03 9.37
CA VAL A 178 -15.95 4.78 8.61
C VAL A 178 -17.41 4.77 8.12
N ARG A 179 -17.59 5.01 6.82
CA ARG A 179 -18.89 4.91 6.15
C ARG A 179 -19.24 3.45 5.99
N ARG A 180 -20.08 2.96 6.89
CA ARG A 180 -20.60 1.58 6.83
C ARG A 180 -21.19 1.31 5.45
N GLY A 181 -20.83 0.19 4.85
CA GLY A 181 -21.31 -0.22 3.53
C GLY A 181 -20.58 0.38 2.33
N ALA A 182 -19.66 1.35 2.49
CA ALA A 182 -19.01 1.98 1.33
C ALA A 182 -18.18 1.00 0.49
N SER A 183 -17.38 0.15 1.13
CA SER A 183 -16.61 -0.89 0.43
C SER A 183 -17.49 -1.98 -0.19
N LEU A 184 -18.64 -2.29 0.42
CA LEU A 184 -19.59 -3.25 -0.15
C LEU A 184 -20.32 -2.65 -1.36
N ALA A 185 -20.72 -1.38 -1.28
CA ALA A 185 -21.30 -0.64 -2.40
C ALA A 185 -20.31 -0.58 -3.57
N ALA A 186 -19.05 -0.22 -3.32
CA ALA A 186 -18.01 -0.22 -4.35
C ALA A 186 -17.85 -1.59 -5.04
N ALA A 187 -17.88 -2.69 -4.27
CA ALA A 187 -17.83 -4.05 -4.82
C ALA A 187 -19.06 -4.38 -5.68
N ASN A 188 -20.27 -3.98 -5.23
CA ASN A 188 -21.51 -4.17 -5.96
C ASN A 188 -21.56 -3.34 -7.25
N ASP A 189 -21.08 -2.10 -7.21
CA ASP A 189 -21.06 -1.18 -8.36
C ASP A 189 -20.19 -1.72 -9.50
N ILE A 190 -19.13 -2.47 -9.16
CA ILE A 190 -18.24 -3.12 -10.13
C ILE A 190 -18.57 -4.62 -10.33
N ALA A 191 -19.68 -5.09 -9.75
CA ALA A 191 -20.23 -6.43 -9.87
C ALA A 191 -19.24 -7.57 -9.58
N ILE A 192 -18.44 -7.45 -8.51
CA ILE A 192 -17.53 -8.51 -8.06
C ILE A 192 -17.95 -9.12 -6.72
N GLU A 193 -17.49 -10.34 -6.48
CA GLU A 193 -17.70 -11.03 -5.22
C GLU A 193 -17.10 -10.22 -4.06
N SER A 194 -17.74 -10.28 -2.89
CA SER A 194 -17.21 -9.67 -1.68
C SER A 194 -17.19 -10.66 -0.51
N ALA A 195 -16.15 -10.56 0.32
CA ALA A 195 -15.98 -11.39 1.50
C ALA A 195 -15.54 -10.56 2.71
N ARG A 196 -15.98 -10.95 3.91
CA ARG A 196 -15.54 -10.35 5.18
C ARG A 196 -14.51 -11.22 5.86
N LEU A 197 -13.58 -10.63 6.60
CA LEU A 197 -12.73 -11.41 7.49
C LEU A 197 -13.60 -12.19 8.51
N PRO A 198 -13.26 -13.45 8.84
CA PRO A 198 -14.11 -14.31 9.65
C PRO A 198 -13.98 -14.02 11.17
N LEU A 199 -14.01 -12.74 11.53
CA LEU A 199 -13.83 -12.22 12.89
C LEU A 199 -14.96 -12.66 13.83
N GLU A 200 -16.18 -12.81 13.35
CA GLU A 200 -17.31 -13.30 14.15
C GLU A 200 -17.08 -14.74 14.64
N LYS A 201 -16.37 -15.56 13.86
CA LYS A 201 -16.12 -16.97 14.17
C LYS A 201 -14.80 -17.20 14.90
N PHE A 202 -13.74 -16.49 14.51
CA PHE A 202 -12.39 -16.73 15.00
C PHE A 202 -11.74 -15.54 15.70
N GLY A 203 -12.41 -14.38 15.75
CA GLY A 203 -11.89 -13.19 16.43
C GLY A 203 -11.90 -13.33 17.96
N PRO A 204 -11.29 -12.36 18.66
CA PRO A 204 -11.32 -12.29 20.12
C PRO A 204 -12.75 -12.30 20.69
N GLN A 205 -12.90 -12.72 21.95
CA GLN A 205 -14.20 -12.79 22.62
C GLN A 205 -14.94 -11.45 22.56
N GLY A 206 -16.25 -11.50 22.29
CA GLY A 206 -17.10 -10.31 22.19
C GLY A 206 -16.98 -9.53 20.88
N TRP A 207 -16.37 -10.10 19.83
CA TRP A 207 -16.43 -9.56 18.47
C TRP A 207 -17.82 -9.79 17.85
N GLY A 208 -18.39 -8.75 17.25
CA GLY A 208 -19.69 -8.84 16.55
C GLY A 208 -20.31 -7.48 16.31
N ALA A 209 -21.35 -7.42 15.47
CA ALA A 209 -22.00 -6.18 15.06
C ALA A 209 -22.56 -5.31 16.22
N ALA A 210 -22.81 -5.92 17.39
CA ALA A 210 -23.27 -5.23 18.59
C ALA A 210 -22.14 -4.48 19.35
N ASN A 211 -20.87 -4.81 19.10
CA ASN A 211 -19.75 -4.22 19.83
C ASN A 211 -19.12 -3.05 19.08
N LYS A 212 -19.57 -1.83 19.39
CA LYS A 212 -19.07 -0.58 18.79
C LYS A 212 -17.57 -0.35 18.98
N THR A 213 -16.94 -0.97 19.99
CA THR A 213 -15.50 -0.81 20.25
C THR A 213 -14.64 -1.76 19.43
N LYS A 214 -15.20 -2.87 18.92
CA LYS A 214 -14.53 -3.87 18.08
C LYS A 214 -15.05 -3.80 16.64
N SER A 215 -14.77 -2.67 15.99
CA SER A 215 -15.15 -2.44 14.60
C SER A 215 -14.49 -3.46 13.66
N SER A 216 -15.30 -4.09 12.80
CA SER A 216 -14.82 -4.94 11.71
C SER A 216 -14.08 -4.16 10.61
N ALA A 217 -14.21 -2.82 10.58
CA ALA A 217 -13.43 -1.98 9.69
C ALA A 217 -12.01 -1.80 10.24
N LEU A 218 -11.11 -2.65 9.77
CA LEU A 218 -9.70 -2.66 10.16
C LEU A 218 -8.85 -1.81 9.19
N PRO A 219 -7.79 -1.14 9.67
CA PRO A 219 -6.82 -0.46 8.81
C PRO A 219 -6.15 -1.42 7.82
N ILE A 220 -5.76 -0.91 6.64
CA ILE A 220 -5.19 -1.71 5.53
C ILE A 220 -3.97 -2.51 5.99
N ASN A 221 -3.10 -1.87 6.78
CA ASN A 221 -1.89 -2.52 7.29
C ASN A 221 -2.22 -3.68 8.23
N ILE A 222 -3.33 -3.60 8.97
CA ILE A 222 -3.76 -4.68 9.88
C ILE A 222 -4.38 -5.81 9.06
N VAL A 223 -5.23 -5.51 8.08
CA VAL A 223 -5.81 -6.51 7.18
C VAL A 223 -4.70 -7.28 6.47
N LEU A 224 -3.72 -6.60 5.87
CA LEU A 224 -2.62 -7.29 5.19
C LEU A 224 -1.79 -8.16 6.14
N SER A 225 -1.46 -7.66 7.34
CA SER A 225 -0.72 -8.46 8.33
C SER A 225 -1.51 -9.71 8.77
N ILE A 226 -2.83 -9.62 8.92
CA ILE A 226 -3.70 -10.77 9.18
C ILE A 226 -3.63 -11.77 8.02
N LEU A 227 -3.79 -11.31 6.77
CA LEU A 227 -3.74 -12.18 5.59
C LEU A 227 -2.38 -12.87 5.44
N LEU A 228 -1.28 -12.18 5.71
CA LEU A 228 0.08 -12.75 5.71
C LEU A 228 0.23 -13.83 6.77
N SER A 229 -0.23 -13.55 7.99
CA SER A 229 -0.16 -14.52 9.09
C SER A 229 -1.03 -15.76 8.82
N TYR A 230 -2.23 -15.56 8.28
CA TYR A 230 -3.09 -16.66 7.86
C TYR A 230 -2.46 -17.47 6.73
N ARG A 231 -1.88 -16.82 5.72
CA ARG A 231 -1.17 -17.52 4.63
C ARG A 231 -0.05 -18.42 5.16
N GLN A 232 0.67 -17.97 6.18
CA GLN A 232 1.78 -18.71 6.79
C GLN A 232 1.32 -19.87 7.69
N HIS A 233 0.19 -19.74 8.38
CA HIS A 233 -0.20 -20.68 9.45
C HIS A 233 -1.51 -21.43 9.20
N LYS A 234 -2.30 -20.99 8.21
CA LYS A 234 -3.67 -21.45 7.94
C LYS A 234 -4.57 -21.46 9.19
N ASP A 235 -4.34 -20.50 10.09
CA ASP A 235 -5.05 -20.36 11.36
C ASP A 235 -5.52 -18.91 11.56
N TRP A 236 -6.85 -18.72 11.47
CA TRP A 236 -7.47 -17.41 11.65
C TRP A 236 -7.36 -16.88 13.08
N ARG A 237 -7.44 -17.74 14.11
CA ARG A 237 -7.34 -17.30 15.52
C ARG A 237 -5.96 -16.73 15.77
N LYS A 238 -4.92 -17.48 15.38
CA LYS A 238 -3.54 -17.03 15.48
C LYS A 238 -3.29 -15.75 14.69
N ALA A 239 -3.83 -15.64 13.48
CA ALA A 239 -3.69 -14.44 12.65
C ALA A 239 -4.31 -13.21 13.32
N PHE A 240 -5.49 -13.35 13.94
CA PHE A 240 -6.14 -12.27 14.66
C PHE A 240 -5.42 -11.91 15.97
N GLU A 241 -5.05 -12.89 16.79
CA GLU A 241 -4.33 -12.67 18.06
C GLU A 241 -2.99 -11.98 17.85
N THR A 242 -2.27 -12.33 16.78
CA THR A 242 -0.94 -11.77 16.50
C THR A 242 -1.02 -10.34 15.98
N ASN A 243 -2.04 -10.01 15.18
CA ASN A 243 -2.03 -8.78 14.38
C ASN A 243 -3.06 -7.74 14.81
N LEU A 244 -4.09 -8.11 15.57
CA LEU A 244 -5.04 -7.13 16.09
C LEU A 244 -4.40 -6.31 17.23
N PRO A 245 -4.61 -4.98 17.27
CA PRO A 245 -4.22 -4.16 18.40
C PRO A 245 -4.74 -4.69 19.75
N ARG A 246 -3.91 -4.60 20.80
CA ARG A 246 -4.26 -5.06 22.17
C ARG A 246 -5.61 -4.58 22.69
N ARG A 247 -6.06 -3.38 22.29
CA ARG A 247 -7.38 -2.84 22.67
C ARG A 247 -8.56 -3.70 22.21
N PHE A 248 -8.38 -4.50 21.16
CA PHE A 248 -9.42 -5.40 20.64
C PHE A 248 -9.35 -6.81 21.24
N GLN A 249 -8.22 -7.15 21.89
CA GLN A 249 -7.98 -8.45 22.52
C GLN A 249 -8.56 -8.53 23.93
N ARG A 250 -8.85 -7.38 24.56
CA ARG A 250 -9.48 -7.27 25.88
C ARG A 250 -10.99 -7.39 25.79
#